data_AF-A0A9Q3FK56-F1
#
_entry.id   AF-A0A9Q3FK56-F1
#
_cell.length_a   1.000
_cell.length_b   1.000
_cell.length_c   1.000
_cell.angle_alpha   90.00
_cell.angle_beta   90.00
_cell.angle_gamma   90.00
#
_symmetry.space_group_name_H-M   'P 1'
#
loop_
_entity.id
_entity.type
_entity.pdbx_description
1 polymer ?
#
loop_
_entity_poly.entity_id
_entity_poly.type
_entity_poly.pdbx_seq_one_letter_code
_entity_poly.pdbx_strand_id
1 'polypeptide(L)'
;MRNELIDVLYTYNNAFASDNEPLGAIKGHEVDIILNIDRPYPPLLGRPANPASTRARGSLEKQIQELIQPGVLRKVGHNEEV
;
A
#
# COMPACT_ATOMS: atom_id res chain seq x y z
N MET A 1 -12.28 -0.32 -35.97
CA MET A 1 -11.37 -1.07 -35.08
C MET A 1 -10.39 -0.21 -34.29
N ARG A 2 -9.35 0.41 -34.87
CA ARG A 2 -8.38 1.19 -34.07
C ARG A 2 -9.01 2.38 -33.33
N ASN A 3 -9.89 3.13 -33.99
CA ASN A 3 -10.54 4.29 -33.39
C ASN A 3 -11.54 3.88 -32.30
N GLU A 4 -12.34 2.83 -32.55
CA GLU A 4 -13.27 2.28 -31.56
C GLU A 4 -12.54 1.81 -30.28
N LEU A 5 -11.36 1.19 -30.42
CA LEU A 5 -10.56 0.79 -29.27
C LEU A 5 -10.07 2.01 -28.47
N ILE A 6 -9.59 3.05 -29.15
CA ILE A 6 -9.15 4.30 -28.50
C ILE A 6 -10.32 4.95 -27.76
N ASP A 7 -11.51 5.00 -28.37
CA ASP A 7 -12.71 5.56 -27.76
C ASP A 7 -13.10 4.80 -26.48
N VAL A 8 -13.04 3.48 -26.49
CA VAL A 8 -13.30 2.65 -25.30
C VAL A 8 -12.27 2.93 -24.19
N LEU A 9 -10.97 2.95 -24.54
CA LEU A 9 -9.91 3.21 -23.55
C LEU A 9 -10.00 4.62 -22.96
N TYR A 10 -10.40 5.62 -23.75
CA TYR A 10 -10.65 6.97 -23.25
C TYR A 10 -11.90 7.04 -22.36
N THR A 11 -12.99 6.40 -22.79
CA THR A 11 -14.28 6.44 -22.07
C THR A 11 -14.18 5.76 -20.71
N TYR A 12 -13.40 4.69 -20.61
CA TYR A 12 -13.24 3.91 -19.38
C TYR A 12 -11.83 4.03 -18.78
N ASN A 13 -11.14 5.16 -19.00
CA ASN A 13 -9.76 5.36 -18.54
C ASN A 13 -9.57 5.02 -17.04
N ASN A 14 -10.52 5.42 -16.20
CA ASN A 14 -10.51 5.20 -14.75
C ASN A 14 -10.71 3.72 -14.34
N ALA A 15 -11.13 2.86 -15.27
CA ALA A 15 -11.25 1.41 -15.03
C ALA A 15 -9.90 0.69 -15.18
N PHE A 16 -8.88 1.37 -15.71
CA PHE A 16 -7.54 0.82 -15.92
C PHE A 16 -6.57 1.46 -14.93
N ALA A 17 -5.67 0.65 -14.36
CA ALA A 17 -4.56 1.19 -13.59
C ALA A 17 -3.58 1.90 -14.55
N SER A 18 -3.22 3.13 -14.23
CA SER A 18 -2.19 3.89 -14.95
C SER A 18 -1.12 4.38 -13.97
N ASP A 19 0.05 4.76 -14.49
CA ASP A 19 1.13 5.30 -13.65
C ASP A 19 0.72 6.59 -12.90
N ASN A 20 -0.27 7.31 -13.42
CA ASN A 20 -0.79 8.55 -12.83
C ASN A 20 -1.97 8.32 -11.87
N GLU A 21 -2.63 7.16 -11.98
CA GLU A 21 -3.78 6.75 -11.16
C GLU A 21 -3.49 5.39 -10.52
N PRO A 22 -2.63 5.37 -9.48
CA PRO A 22 -2.21 4.14 -8.85
C PRO A 22 -3.37 3.46 -8.12
N LEU A 23 -3.34 2.12 -8.10
CA LEU A 23 -4.27 1.28 -7.35
C LEU A 23 -4.32 1.76 -5.88
N GLY A 24 -5.51 2.15 -5.41
CA GLY A 24 -5.70 2.61 -4.02
C GLY A 24 -6.60 3.83 -3.85
N ALA A 25 -6.99 4.52 -4.93
CA ALA A 25 -7.90 5.67 -4.86
C ALA A 25 -9.39 5.31 -4.60
N ILE A 26 -9.70 4.05 -4.29
CA ILE A 26 -11.07 3.61 -4.00
C ILE A 26 -11.40 3.94 -2.55
N LYS A 27 -12.29 4.93 -2.35
CA LYS A 27 -12.75 5.39 -1.03
C LYS A 27 -13.93 4.55 -0.54
N GLY A 28 -14.06 4.34 0.78
CA GLY A 28 -15.24 3.66 1.35
C GLY A 28 -15.08 2.15 1.57
N HIS A 29 -13.86 1.61 1.46
CA HIS A 29 -13.53 0.21 1.76
C HIS A 29 -12.60 0.07 2.97
N GLU A 30 -12.68 1.01 3.90
CA GLU A 30 -11.94 0.95 5.15
C GLU A 30 -12.38 -0.29 5.95
N VAL A 31 -11.41 -1.05 6.44
CA VAL A 31 -11.67 -2.25 7.24
C VAL A 31 -11.31 -1.94 8.69
N ASP A 32 -12.29 -2.11 9.58
CA ASP A 32 -12.04 -2.09 11.02
C ASP A 32 -11.60 -3.49 11.47
N ILE A 33 -10.38 -3.60 11.99
CA ILE A 33 -9.79 -4.86 12.45
C ILE A 33 -9.64 -4.78 13.97
N ILE A 34 -10.56 -5.44 14.68
CA ILE A 34 -10.58 -5.48 16.13
C ILE A 34 -9.85 -6.74 16.62
N LEU A 35 -8.91 -6.58 17.55
CA LEU A 35 -8.25 -7.71 18.19
C LEU A 35 -9.18 -8.33 19.24
N ASN A 36 -9.24 -9.66 19.27
CA ASN A 36 -10.01 -10.41 20.28
C ASN A 36 -9.29 -10.51 21.64
N ILE A 37 -8.22 -9.73 21.85
CA ILE A 37 -7.39 -9.76 23.05
C ILE A 37 -7.09 -8.33 23.51
N ASP A 38 -7.01 -8.16 24.82
CA ASP A 38 -6.56 -6.91 25.45
C ASP A 38 -5.06 -6.95 25.76
N ARG A 39 -4.49 -5.78 26.04
CA ARG A 39 -3.09 -5.64 26.48
C ARG A 39 -2.85 -6.44 27.77
N PRO A 40 -1.66 -7.03 27.97
CA PRO A 40 -0.46 -6.87 27.16
C PRO A 40 -0.44 -7.76 25.91
N TYR A 41 -0.02 -7.18 24.78
CA TYR A 41 0.11 -7.92 23.53
C TYR A 41 1.27 -8.94 23.56
N PRO A 42 1.23 -9.98 22.71
CA PRO A 42 2.31 -10.96 22.62
C PRO A 42 3.68 -10.29 22.39
N PRO A 43 4.74 -10.66 23.14
CA PRO A 43 6.08 -10.09 22.97
C PRO A 43 6.65 -10.22 21.56
N LEU A 44 6.14 -11.17 20.77
CA LEU A 44 6.48 -11.38 19.37
C LEU A 44 6.21 -10.15 18.50
N LEU A 45 5.18 -9.35 18.81
CA LEU A 45 4.84 -8.14 18.04
C LEU A 45 5.86 -7.01 18.22
N GLY A 46 6.59 -7.00 19.34
CA GLY A 46 7.63 -6.01 19.62
C GLY A 46 9.02 -6.37 19.10
N ARG A 47 9.17 -7.51 18.41
CA ARG A 47 10.49 -7.94 17.91
C ARG A 47 10.93 -7.07 16.74
N PRO A 48 12.23 -6.72 16.67
CA PRO A 48 12.76 -6.04 15.50
C PRO A 48 12.60 -6.93 14.26
N ALA A 49 12.42 -6.30 13.10
CA ALA A 49 12.41 -7.01 11.83
C ALA A 49 13.76 -7.71 11.61
N ASN A 50 13.71 -8.91 11.03
CA ASN A 50 14.92 -9.63 10.65
C ASN A 50 15.75 -8.81 9.65
N PRO A 51 17.09 -8.82 9.76
CA PRO A 51 17.93 -8.04 8.87
C PRO A 51 17.84 -8.58 7.43
N ALA A 52 17.56 -7.69 6.48
CA ALA A 52 17.64 -8.01 5.05
C ALA A 52 19.09 -7.97 4.54
N SER A 53 19.39 -8.72 3.47
CA SER A 53 20.69 -8.64 2.78
C SER A 53 20.86 -7.28 2.09
N THR A 54 22.10 -6.84 1.83
CA THR A 54 22.37 -5.54 1.17
C THR A 54 21.69 -5.43 -0.19
N ARG A 55 21.71 -6.51 -0.98
CA ARG A 55 21.01 -6.58 -2.27
C ARG A 55 19.50 -6.46 -2.11
N ALA A 56 18.93 -7.17 -1.12
CA ALA A 56 17.50 -7.11 -0.86
C ALA A 56 17.08 -5.71 -0.40
N ARG A 57 17.88 -5.06 0.48
CA ARG A 57 17.60 -3.70 0.96
C ARG A 57 17.42 -2.69 -0.18
N GLY A 58 18.33 -2.67 -1.15
CA GLY A 58 18.22 -1.73 -2.28
C GLY A 58 16.96 -1.95 -3.13
N SER A 59 16.58 -3.20 -3.37
CA SER A 59 15.34 -3.52 -4.09
C SER A 59 14.09 -3.14 -3.29
N LEU A 60 14.08 -3.45 -2.00
CA LEU A 60 12.96 -3.16 -1.10
C LEU A 60 12.76 -1.66 -0.93
N GLU A 61 13.83 -0.88 -0.84
CA GLU A 61 13.75 0.58 -0.69
C GLU A 61 13.01 1.23 -1.87
N LYS A 62 13.33 0.83 -3.11
CA LYS A 62 12.62 1.31 -4.30
C LYS A 62 11.12 0.99 -4.24
N GLN A 63 10.78 -0.25 -3.92
CA GLN A 63 9.40 -0.71 -3.85
C GLN A 63 8.61 -0.02 -2.73
N ILE A 64 9.24 0.21 -1.57
CA ILE A 64 8.62 0.95 -0.47
C ILE A 64 8.32 2.38 -0.90
N GLN A 65 9.23 3.06 -1.61
CA GLN A 65 8.98 4.40 -2.11
C GLN A 65 7.82 4.45 -3.11
N GLU A 66 7.74 3.47 -4.00
CA GLU A 66 6.63 3.32 -4.97
C GLU A 66 5.27 3.13 -4.28
N LEU A 67 5.23 2.62 -3.04
CA LEU A 67 4.00 2.48 -2.25
C LEU A 67 3.73 3.67 -1.32
N ILE A 68 4.75 4.43 -0.92
CA ILE A 68 4.58 5.65 -0.12
C ILE A 68 3.98 6.78 -0.97
N GLN A 69 4.48 6.99 -2.19
CA GLN A 69 4.01 8.04 -3.10
C GLN A 69 2.49 8.05 -3.32
N PRO A 70 1.82 6.91 -3.63
CA PRO A 70 0.37 6.84 -3.78
C PRO A 70 -0.40 6.84 -2.45
N GLY A 71 0.29 6.88 -1.30
CA GLY A 71 -0.35 6.85 0.02
C GLY A 71 -0.79 5.47 0.48
N VAL A 72 -0.34 4.40 -0.18
CA VAL A 72 -0.62 3.00 0.23
C VAL A 72 0.12 2.67 1.53
N LEU A 73 1.36 3.14 1.66
CA LEU A 73 2.15 3.06 2.90
C LEU A 73 2.36 4.44 3.50
N ARG A 74 2.32 4.51 4.83
CA ARG A 74 2.71 5.71 5.59
C ARG A 74 3.54 5.34 6.80
N LYS A 75 4.34 6.28 7.27
CA LYS A 75 5.06 6.15 8.54
C LYS A 75 4.07 6.31 9.69
N VAL A 76 4.12 5.39 10.65
CA VAL A 76 3.36 5.43 11.90
C VAL A 76 4.33 5.65 13.06
N GLY A 77 3.99 6.57 13.96
CA GLY A 77 4.80 6.83 15.15
C GLY A 77 4.65 5.72 16.20
N HIS A 78 5.66 5.54 17.06
CA HIS A 78 5.60 4.55 18.14
C HIS A 78 4.42 4.76 19.11
N ASN A 79 3.98 6.01 19.27
CA ASN A 79 2.89 6.40 20.17
C ASN A 79 1.61 6.80 19.43
N GLU A 80 1.55 6.55 18.12
CA GLU A 80 0.33 6.86 17.36
C GLU A 80 -0.70 5.77 17.64
N GLU A 81 -1.85 6.16 18.20
CA GLU A 81 -3.01 5.28 18.29
C GLU A 81 -3.62 5.19 16.88
N VAL A 82 -3.59 3.98 16.32
CA VAL A 82 -4.16 3.63 15.01
C VAL A 82 -5.38 2.75 15.24
#